data_AF-I3YDL5-F1
#
_entry.id   AF-I3YDL5-F1
#
_cell.length_a   1.000
_cell.length_b   1.000
_cell.length_c   1.000
_cell.angle_alpha   90.00
_cell.angle_beta   90.00
_cell.angle_gamma   90.00
#
_symmetry.space_group_name_H-M   'P 1'
#
loop_
_entity.id
_entity.type
_entity.pdbx_description
1 polymer ?
#
loop_
_entity_poly.entity_id
_entity_poly.type
_entity_poly.pdbx_seq_one_letter_code
_entity_poly.pdbx_strand_id
1 'polypeptide(L)'
;MHLDPAIIYHDLKTDLVTFRTILADRTLAVDEFASTHRETIRRHYAKVGGCPLDQETAHQAAVALLGYLRPSPIQNVRTHLNR
;
A
#
# COMPACT_ATOMS: atom_id res chain seq x y z
N MET A 1 7.60 0.05 -12.27
CA MET A 1 8.27 -0.29 -10.98
C MET A 1 7.21 -0.97 -10.11
N HIS A 2 7.39 -2.24 -9.73
CA HIS A 2 6.45 -2.93 -8.84
C HIS A 2 7.04 -2.89 -7.42
N LEU A 3 6.36 -2.20 -6.51
CA LEU A 3 6.80 -2.08 -5.12
C LEU A 3 6.18 -3.22 -4.31
N ASP A 4 7.00 -3.95 -3.56
CA ASP A 4 6.52 -5.01 -2.69
C ASP A 4 5.70 -4.40 -1.52
N PRO A 5 4.48 -4.88 -1.27
CA PRO A 5 3.61 -4.28 -0.27
C PRO A 5 4.11 -4.46 1.17
N ALA A 6 4.91 -5.50 1.46
CA ALA A 6 5.52 -5.67 2.78
C ALA A 6 6.62 -4.61 3.01
N ILE A 7 7.37 -4.28 1.96
CA ILE A 7 8.35 -3.17 1.99
C ILE A 7 7.60 -1.85 2.22
N ILE A 8 6.53 -1.58 1.47
CA ILE A 8 5.73 -0.35 1.65
C ILE A 8 5.20 -0.23 3.09
N TYR A 9 4.69 -1.32 3.64
CA TYR A 9 4.21 -1.36 5.02
C TYR A 9 5.33 -1.04 6.02
N HIS A 10 6.49 -1.69 5.89
CA HIS A 10 7.63 -1.46 6.78
C HIS A 10 8.18 -0.04 6.69
N ASP A 11 8.23 0.51 5.47
CA ASP A 11 8.75 1.85 5.22
C ASP A 11 7.81 2.92 5.78
N LEU A 12 6.51 2.81 5.53
CA LEU A 12 5.51 3.73 6.10
C LEU A 12 5.47 3.64 7.62
N LYS A 13 5.70 2.47 8.21
CA LYS A 13 5.75 2.29 9.67
C LYS A 13 6.85 3.14 10.34
N THR A 14 7.86 3.60 9.59
CA THR A 14 8.87 4.55 10.11
C THR A 14 8.27 5.93 10.41
N ASP A 15 7.20 6.33 9.72
CA ASP A 15 6.42 7.55 10.00
C ASP A 15 5.08 7.18 10.65
N LEU A 16 5.10 7.00 11.97
CA LEU A 16 3.96 6.50 12.75
C LEU A 16 2.67 7.32 12.60
N VAL A 17 2.78 8.64 12.37
CA VAL A 17 1.61 9.51 12.19
C VAL A 17 0.94 9.20 10.85
N THR A 18 1.71 9.22 9.77
CA THR A 18 1.23 8.88 8.42
C THR A 18 0.65 7.47 8.39
N PHE A 19 1.37 6.52 8.99
CA PHE A 19 0.97 5.13 9.02
C PHE A 19 -0.35 4.91 9.77
N ARG A 20 -0.57 5.60 10.88
CA ARG A 20 -1.83 5.53 11.64
C ARG A 20 -3.02 6.03 10.84
N THR A 21 -2.88 7.14 10.12
CA THR A 21 -3.93 7.66 9.24
C THR A 21 -4.28 6.64 8.15
N ILE A 22 -3.28 6.11 7.45
CA ILE A 22 -3.47 5.09 6.41
C ILE A 22 -4.16 3.84 6.98
N LEU A 23 -3.79 3.40 8.19
CA LEU A 23 -4.45 2.26 8.83
C LEU A 23 -5.90 2.54 9.24
N ALA A 24 -6.24 3.77 9.62
CA ALA A 24 -7.61 4.12 10.00
C ALA A 24 -8.56 4.01 8.80
N ASP A 25 -8.08 4.40 7.62
CA ASP A 25 -8.84 4.42 6.37
C ASP A 25 -8.86 3.05 5.64
N ARG A 26 -8.31 1.98 6.24
CA ARG A 26 -8.27 0.64 5.61
C ARG A 26 -9.65 0.06 5.25
N THR A 27 -10.72 0.59 5.83
CA THR A 27 -12.09 0.13 5.56
C THR A 27 -12.69 0.74 4.30
N LEU A 28 -12.08 1.81 3.77
CA LEU A 28 -12.54 2.46 2.53
C LEU A 28 -12.50 1.50 1.34
N ALA A 29 -13.22 1.87 0.28
CA ALA A 29 -13.12 1.18 -1.00
C ALA A 29 -11.71 1.32 -1.59
N VAL A 30 -11.27 0.34 -2.39
CA VAL A 30 -9.90 0.31 -2.93
C VAL A 30 -9.55 1.58 -3.70
N ASP A 31 -10.45 2.04 -4.58
CA ASP A 31 -10.25 3.22 -5.40
C ASP A 31 -10.18 4.52 -4.56
N GLU A 32 -11.05 4.62 -3.55
CA GLU A 32 -11.13 5.76 -2.63
C GLU A 32 -9.90 5.82 -1.71
N PHE A 33 -9.47 4.68 -1.18
CA PHE A 33 -8.23 4.55 -0.40
C PHE A 33 -7.01 4.98 -1.22
N ALA A 34 -6.89 4.46 -2.46
CA ALA A 34 -5.76 4.76 -3.32
C ALA A 34 -5.74 6.23 -3.74
N SER A 35 -6.89 6.82 -4.03
CA SER A 35 -7.00 8.25 -4.33
C SER A 35 -6.67 9.14 -3.13
N THR A 36 -7.07 8.73 -1.92
CA THR A 36 -6.82 9.48 -0.68
C THR A 36 -5.35 9.45 -0.27
N HIS A 37 -4.68 8.29 -0.38
CA HIS A 37 -3.33 8.11 0.17
C HIS A 37 -2.19 8.14 -0.84
N ARG A 38 -2.46 8.14 -2.17
CA ARG A 38 -1.39 8.19 -3.19
C ARG A 38 -0.43 9.37 -3.01
N GLU A 39 -0.92 10.55 -2.66
CA GLU A 39 -0.06 11.73 -2.46
C GLU A 39 0.81 11.58 -1.21
N THR A 40 0.22 11.05 -0.14
CA THR A 40 0.92 10.78 1.12
C THR A 40 2.05 9.78 0.91
N ILE A 41 1.78 8.66 0.23
CA ILE A 41 2.78 7.64 -0.11
C ILE A 41 3.88 8.24 -1.00
N ARG A 42 3.50 9.00 -2.03
CA ARG A 42 4.46 9.67 -2.91
C ARG A 42 5.39 10.62 -2.15
N ARG A 43 4.86 11.44 -1.24
CA ARG A 43 5.67 12.37 -0.42
C ARG A 43 6.58 11.63 0.54
N HIS A 44 6.11 10.53 1.13
CA HIS A 44 6.91 9.67 1.99
C HIS A 44 8.13 9.11 1.24
N TYR A 45 7.92 8.53 0.06
CA TYR A 45 9.02 7.98 -0.75
C TYR A 45 9.97 9.04 -1.31
N ALA A 46 9.46 10.25 -1.61
CA ALA A 46 10.33 11.38 -1.95
C ALA A 46 11.27 11.76 -0.78
N LYS A 47 10.81 11.61 0.47
CA LYS A 47 11.57 11.94 1.68
C LYS A 47 12.55 10.83 2.07
N VAL A 48 12.15 9.57 1.99
CA VAL A 48 12.95 8.42 2.47
C VAL A 48 13.92 7.90 1.40
N GLY A 49 13.48 7.82 0.14
CA GLY A 49 14.27 7.21 -0.95
C GLY A 49 14.94 8.21 -1.89
N GLY A 50 14.67 9.52 -1.75
CA GLY A 50 15.14 10.56 -2.68
C GLY A 50 14.58 10.44 -4.11
N CYS A 51 13.79 9.40 -4.40
CA CYS A 51 13.13 9.16 -5.68
C CYS A 51 11.61 9.29 -5.50
N PRO A 52 11.01 10.42 -5.93
CA PRO A 52 9.57 10.57 -5.87
C PRO A 52 8.89 9.57 -6.80
N LEU A 53 7.84 8.91 -6.30
CA LEU A 53 7.01 8.04 -7.13
C LEU A 53 6.13 8.88 -8.08
N ASP A 54 5.99 8.42 -9.32
CA ASP A 54 4.96 8.94 -10.23
C ASP A 54 3.55 8.67 -9.68
N GLN A 55 2.56 9.44 -10.15
CA GLN A 55 1.18 9.34 -9.65
C GLN A 55 0.60 7.93 -9.81
N GLU A 56 0.86 7.28 -10.95
CA GLU A 56 0.39 5.92 -11.21
C GLU A 56 1.05 4.91 -10.27
N THR A 57 2.38 4.97 -10.10
CA THR A 57 3.12 4.08 -9.20
C THR A 57 2.67 4.25 -7.74
N ALA A 58 2.41 5.49 -7.31
CA ALA A 58 1.93 5.77 -5.96
C ALA A 58 0.50 5.26 -5.73
N HIS A 59 -0.36 5.36 -6.75
CA HIS A 59 -1.71 4.79 -6.70
C HIS A 59 -1.66 3.25 -6.62
N GLN A 60 -0.85 2.61 -7.47
CA GLN A 60 -0.65 1.16 -7.43
C GLN A 60 -0.06 0.69 -6.08
N ALA A 61 0.88 1.45 -5.50
CA ALA A 61 1.42 1.17 -4.18
C ALA A 61 0.34 1.22 -3.08
N ALA A 62 -0.57 2.20 -3.15
CA ALA A 62 -1.70 2.29 -2.21
C ALA A 62 -2.64 1.08 -2.34
N VAL A 63 -2.97 0.68 -3.57
CA VAL A 63 -3.80 -0.52 -3.83
C VAL A 63 -3.13 -1.78 -3.28
N ALA A 64 -1.84 -1.97 -3.56
CA ALA A 64 -1.07 -3.12 -3.08
C ALA A 64 -0.99 -3.17 -1.55
N LEU A 65 -0.74 -2.02 -0.91
CA LEU A 65 -0.74 -1.88 0.54
C LEU A 65 -2.08 -2.26 1.15
N LEU A 66 -3.19 -1.78 0.57
CA LEU A 66 -4.52 -2.13 1.07
C LEU A 66 -4.80 -3.63 0.93
N GLY A 67 -4.41 -4.24 -0.19
CA GLY A 67 -4.50 -5.69 -0.40
C GLY A 67 -3.71 -6.48 0.64
N TYR A 68 -2.55 -5.97 1.05
CA TYR A 68 -1.74 -6.57 2.12
C TYR A 68 -2.37 -6.39 3.51
N LEU A 69 -3.00 -5.24 3.78
CA LEU A 69 -3.73 -4.98 5.03
C LEU A 69 -5.04 -5.77 5.13
N ARG A 70 -5.65 -6.09 3.99
CA ARG A 70 -6.92 -6.83 3.87
C ARG A 70 -6.73 -8.03 2.95
N PRO A 71 -6.03 -9.07 3.41
CA PRO A 71 -5.93 -10.30 2.64
C PRO A 71 -7.34 -10.83 2.41
N SER A 72 -7.82 -10.73 1.17
CA SER A 72 -9.12 -11.28 0.81
C SER A 72 -9.04 -12.81 0.96
N PRO A 73 -10.05 -13.47 1.55
CA PRO A 73 -10.03 -14.93 1.74
C PRO A 73 -9.90 -15.70 0.40
N ILE A 74 -10.19 -15.05 -0.72
CA ILE A 74 -10.11 -15.61 -2.08
C ILE A 74 -8.66 -15.88 -2.54
N GLN A 75 -7.64 -15.27 -1.92
CA GLN A 75 -6.24 -15.57 -2.27
C GLN A 75 -5.70 -16.86 -1.64
N ASN A 76 -6.42 -17.47 -0.70
CA ASN A 76 -5.99 -18.71 -0.04
C ASN A 76 -6.33 -20.00 -0.83
N VAL A 77 -6.91 -19.88 -2.04
CA VAL A 77 -7.36 -21.04 -2.83
C VAL A 77 -6.36 -21.43 -3.93
N ARG A 78 -5.29 -20.65 -4.16
CA ARG A 78 -4.30 -20.94 -5.21
C ARG A 78 -3.05 -21.73 -4.77
N THR A 79 -3.06 -22.27 -3.56
CA THR A 79 -1.94 -23.10 -3.03
C THR A 79 -2.39 -24.51 -2.60
N HIS A 80 -3.52 -25.00 -3.12
CA HIS A 80 -4.00 -26.37 -2.83
C HIS A 80 -4.51 -27.14 -4.06
N LEU A 81 -4.02 -26.82 -5.26
CA LEU A 81 -4.28 -27.64 -6.45
C LEU A 81 -2.97 -28.12 -7.09
N ASN A 82 -2.18 -28.87 -6.32
CA ASN A 82 -1.23 -29.85 -6.83
C ASN A 82 -0.85 -30.80 -5.69
N ARG A 83 -1.67 -31.83 -5.48
CA ARG A 83 -1.25 -33.03 -4.77
C ARG A 83 -1.92 -34.25 -5.38
#